data_AF-A0A6I1YMB5-F1
#
_entry.id   AF-A0A6I1YMB5-F1
#
_cell.length_a   1.000
_cell.length_b   1.000
_cell.length_c   1.000
_cell.angle_alpha   90.00
_cell.angle_beta   90.00
_cell.angle_gamma   90.00
#
_symmetry.space_group_name_H-M   'P 1'
#
loop_
_entity.id
_entity.type
_entity.pdbx_description
1 polymer ?
#
loop_
_entity_poly.entity_id
_entity_poly.type
_entity_poly.pdbx_seq_one_letter_code
_entity_poly.pdbx_strand_id
1 'polypeptide(L)' 'MTGLDKVLLTGFTPDRPRPLQPLDAFVDFAGRHRQRGFTEIVIHWPIPDSDFAADEKVFEQIAMEAAAQLD' A
#
# COMPACT_ATOMS: atom_id res chain seq x y z
N MET A 1 -2.33 24.07 -3.01
CA MET A 1 -1.75 22.81 -3.53
C MET A 1 -1.32 23.07 -4.96
N THR A 2 -0.03 23.28 -5.20
CA THR A 2 0.49 23.54 -6.56
C THR A 2 1.49 22.44 -6.89
N GLY A 3 1.03 21.42 -7.59
CA GLY A 3 1.77 20.23 -8.00
C GLY A 3 0.83 19.19 -8.60
N LEU A 4 1.31 18.36 -9.52
CA LEU A 4 0.55 17.21 -10.02
C LEU A 4 0.50 16.12 -8.95
N ASP A 5 -0.67 15.54 -8.73
CA ASP A 5 -0.81 14.34 -7.90
C ASP A 5 -0.03 13.19 -8.52
N LYS A 6 0.62 12.40 -7.66
CA LYS A 6 1.41 11.23 -8.05
C LYS A 6 0.79 10.01 -7.41
N VAL A 7 0.05 9.26 -8.20
CA VAL A 7 -0.62 8.02 -7.79
C VAL A 7 0.30 6.84 -8.09
N LEU A 8 0.57 6.01 -7.09
CA LEU A 8 1.28 4.75 -7.26
C LEU A 8 0.29 3.59 -7.34
N LEU A 9 0.20 2.96 -8.52
CA LEU A 9 -0.45 1.67 -8.65
C LEU A 9 0.58 0.56 -8.40
N THR A 10 0.38 -0.22 -7.34
CA THR A 10 1.30 -1.31 -6.94
C THR A 10 0.65 -2.70 -7.10
N GLY A 11 1.43 -3.76 -6.89
CA GLY A 11 0.98 -5.15 -7.03
C GLY A 11 1.30 -5.81 -8.38
N PHE A 12 2.03 -5.12 -9.26
CA PHE A 12 2.36 -5.57 -10.61
C PHE A 12 3.86 -5.89 -10.81
N THR A 13 4.65 -5.83 -9.75
CA THR A 13 6.08 -6.15 -9.72
C THR A 13 6.31 -7.49 -8.99
N PRO A 14 7.48 -8.15 -9.15
CA PRO A 14 7.75 -9.44 -8.49
C PRO A 14 7.60 -9.43 -6.96
N ASP A 15 7.78 -8.26 -6.33
CA ASP A 15 7.60 -8.04 -4.89
C ASP A 15 6.15 -7.65 -4.50
N ARG A 16 5.18 -7.90 -5.40
CA ARG A 16 3.76 -7.58 -5.23
C ARG A 16 3.10 -7.92 -3.88
N PRO A 17 3.38 -9.04 -3.18
CA PRO A 17 2.67 -9.31 -1.92
C PRO A 17 3.20 -8.47 -0.75
N ARG A 18 4.43 -7.93 -0.87
CA ARG A 18 5.17 -7.35 0.25
C ARG A 18 4.47 -6.18 0.93
N PRO A 19 3.82 -5.23 0.21
CA PRO A 19 3.12 -4.14 0.89
C PRO A 19 1.94 -4.62 1.74
N LEU A 20 1.39 -5.83 1.53
CA LEU A 20 0.23 -6.35 2.27
C LEU A 20 0.62 -7.40 3.33
N GLN A 21 1.89 -7.43 3.76
CA GLN A 21 2.39 -8.41 4.72
C GLN A 21 3.60 -7.85 5.50
N PRO A 22 3.49 -7.39 6.78
CA PRO A 22 2.35 -6.98 7.63
C PRO A 22 2.02 -5.46 7.53
N LEU A 23 1.18 -4.90 8.43
CA LEU A 23 0.83 -3.47 8.47
C LEU A 23 2.07 -2.55 8.51
N ASP A 24 3.05 -2.88 9.35
CA ASP A 24 4.30 -2.12 9.48
C ASP A 24 5.03 -2.04 8.14
N ALA A 25 5.08 -3.13 7.37
CA ALA A 25 5.66 -3.14 6.02
C ALA A 25 4.90 -2.21 5.06
N PHE A 26 3.57 -2.10 5.20
CA PHE A 26 2.78 -1.13 4.43
C PHE A 26 3.12 0.30 4.83
N VAL A 27 3.17 0.61 6.12
CA VAL A 27 3.50 1.96 6.64
C VAL A 27 4.89 2.38 6.17
N ASP A 28 5.86 1.48 6.27
CA ASP A 28 7.22 1.64 5.76
C ASP A 28 7.25 1.93 4.25
N PHE A 29 6.50 1.14 3.48
CA PHE A 29 6.36 1.32 2.04
C PHE A 29 5.75 2.69 1.72
N ALA A 30 4.65 3.05 2.39
CA ALA A 30 3.95 4.31 2.18
C ALA A 30 4.81 5.52 2.54
N GLY A 31 5.52 5.48 3.67
CA GLY A 31 6.45 6.53 4.09
C GLY A 31 7.57 6.76 3.06
N ARG A 32 8.19 5.68 2.55
CA ARG A 32 9.21 5.77 1.49
C ARG A 32 8.68 6.39 0.19
N HIS A 33 7.43 6.12 -0.18
CA HIS A 33 6.84 6.68 -1.40
C HIS A 33 6.38 8.13 -1.20
N ARG A 34 5.86 8.48 -0.02
CA ARG A 34 5.56 9.86 0.38
C ARG A 34 6.81 10.74 0.30
N GLN A 35 7.96 10.26 0.78
CA GLN A 35 9.25 10.98 0.66
C GLN A 35 9.69 11.23 -0.79
N ARG A 36 9.19 10.44 -1.76
CA ARG A 36 9.43 10.61 -3.21
C ARG A 36 8.35 11.47 -3.89
N GLY A 37 7.37 11.96 -3.12
CA GLY A 37 6.30 12.83 -3.56
C GLY A 37 5.07 12.12 -4.11
N PHE A 38 4.90 10.82 -3.87
CA PHE A 38 3.61 10.14 -4.12
C PHE A 38 2.57 10.62 -3.11
N THR A 39 1.37 10.86 -3.61
CA THR A 39 0.22 11.37 -2.84
C THR A 39 -0.82 10.28 -2.58
N GLU A 40 -0.85 9.24 -3.41
CA GLU A 40 -1.79 8.13 -3.31
C GLU A 40 -1.11 6.80 -3.60
N ILE A 41 -1.57 5.74 -2.94
CA ILE A 41 -1.15 4.36 -3.18
C ILE A 41 -2.41 3.53 -3.41
N VAL A 42 -2.47 2.87 -4.55
CA VAL A 42 -3.57 1.97 -4.93
C VAL A 42 -3.09 0.53 -4.81
N ILE A 43 -3.73 -0.21 -3.92
CA ILE A 43 -3.52 -1.64 -3.70
C ILE A 43 -4.73 -2.44 -4.19
N HIS A 44 -4.48 -3.66 -4.66
CA HIS A 44 -5.54 -4.55 -5.12
C HIS A 44 -6.32 -5.15 -3.94
N TRP A 45 -7.61 -5.40 -4.14
CA TRP A 45 -8.42 -6.19 -3.22
C TRP A 45 -7.86 -7.63 -3.11
N PRO A 46 -7.80 -8.24 -1.92
CA PRO A 46 -7.34 -9.62 -1.77
C PRO A 46 -8.25 -10.61 -2.53
N ILE A 47 -7.66 -11.39 -3.44
CA ILE A 47 -8.38 -12.44 -4.17
C ILE A 47 -7.72 -13.79 -3.86
N PRO A 48 -8.38 -14.70 -3.13
CA PRO A 48 -7.87 -16.04 -2.86
C PRO A 48 -7.52 -16.80 -4.15
N ASP A 49 -6.51 -17.67 -4.07
CA ASP A 49 -6.05 -18.52 -5.17
C ASP A 49 -5.64 -17.75 -6.44
N SER A 50 -5.09 -16.54 -6.27
CA SER A 50 -4.62 -15.69 -7.36
C SER A 50 -3.28 -15.01 -7.04
N ASP A 51 -2.73 -14.33 -8.05
CA ASP A 51 -1.57 -13.46 -7.90
C ASP A 51 -1.78 -12.27 -6.95
N PHE A 52 -3.03 -11.98 -6.58
CA PHE A 52 -3.43 -10.94 -5.62
C PHE A 52 -3.88 -11.54 -4.28
N ALA A 53 -3.50 -12.78 -3.98
CA ALA A 53 -3.77 -13.37 -2.68
C ALA A 53 -3.01 -12.61 -1.58
N ALA A 54 -3.75 -12.15 -0.57
CA ALA A 54 -3.25 -11.51 0.64
C ALA A 54 -4.21 -11.80 1.80
N ASP A 55 -3.79 -11.53 3.04
CA ASP A 55 -4.69 -11.63 4.18
C ASP A 55 -5.66 -10.43 4.18
N GLU A 56 -6.96 -10.71 4.08
CA GLU A 56 -8.02 -9.70 4.11
C GLU A 56 -8.00 -8.89 5.41
N LYS A 57 -7.63 -9.49 6.54
CA LYS A 57 -7.53 -8.78 7.82
C LYS A 57 -6.40 -7.75 7.81
N VAL A 58 -5.28 -8.06 7.16
CA VAL A 58 -4.19 -7.10 6.99
C VAL A 58 -4.61 -5.97 6.06
N PHE A 59 -5.33 -6.28 4.97
CA PHE A 59 -5.89 -5.26 4.07
C PHE A 59 -6.84 -4.30 4.81
N GLU A 60 -7.78 -4.83 5.59
CA GLU A 60 -8.70 -4.04 6.41
C GLU A 60 -7.93 -3.17 7.43
N GLN A 61 -6.93 -3.76 8.09
CA GLN A 61 -6.11 -3.04 9.06
C GLN A 61 -5.34 -1.88 8.41
N ILE A 62 -4.78 -2.08 7.22
CA ILE A 62 -4.14 -1.01 6.44
C ILE A 62 -5.12 0.13 6.15
N ALA A 63 -6.32 -0.18 5.68
CA ALA A 63 -7.34 0.82 5.36
C ALA A 63 -7.76 1.66 6.58
N MET A 64 -7.75 1.06 7.77
CA MET A 64 -8.19 1.71 9.01
C MET A 64 -7.08 2.43 9.76
N GLU A 65 -5.85 1.90 9.74
CA GLU A 65 -4.79 2.30 10.69
C GLU A 65 -3.60 2.97 10.01
N ALA A 66 -3.27 2.65 8.76
CA ALA A 66 -1.98 3.05 8.17
C ALA A 66 -1.81 4.57 8.07
N ALA A 67 -2.87 5.30 7.69
CA ALA A 67 -2.81 6.75 7.49
C ALA A 67 -2.43 7.51 8.78
N ALA A 68 -2.88 7.03 9.94
CA ALA A 68 -2.57 7.63 11.23
C ALA A 68 -1.12 7.40 11.70
N GLN A 69 -0.39 6.49 11.04
CA GLN A 69 0.99 6.13 11.36
C GLN A 69 2.01 6.77 10.40
N LEU A 70 1.56 7.61 9.45
CA LEU A 70 2.43 8.33 8.54
C LEU A 70 2.82 9.69 9.13
N ASP A 71 4.11 9.89 9.41
CA ASP A 71 4.71 11.20 9.76
C ASP A 71 4.46 12.26 8.68
#